data_AF-M3EFH8-F1
#
_entry.id   AF-M3EFH8-F1
#
_cell.length_a   1.000
_cell.length_b   1.000
_cell.length_c   1.000
_cell.angle_alpha   90.00
_cell.angle_beta   90.00
_cell.angle_gamma   90.00
#
_symmetry.space_group_name_H-M   'P 1'
#
loop_
_entity.id
_entity.type
_entity.pdbx_description
1 polymer ?
#
loop_
_entity_poly.entity_id
_entity_poly.type
_entity_poly.pdbx_seq_one_letter_code
_entity_poly.pdbx_strand_id
1 'polypeptide(L)'
;MSSQSFKPKRFFKSGHLQTVYSTFFPPENRLRSKFYFEDILLQLSDGSGDALWLEHNPPIAHYSSSGPVWNGIYLVMIHGMEGTSDSAYLVSLAQSALLRGYGCVRMNLRNCGRGQGFSKGTYNIGQTKDLQDVIDFVWKNLSHRIFLSGFSLSASLVLKYLGEKEITKWKSFLPQILLWIFSKVVNLLIRKRQDFIGIGLCRGFAKRSKTKSFNFHPNWKETRFE
;
A
#
# COMPACT_ATOMS: atom_id res chain seq x y z
N MET A 1 -21.70 -10.45 5.74
CA MET A 1 -20.85 -9.64 6.65
C MET A 1 -21.35 -8.21 6.59
N SER A 2 -21.95 -7.70 7.66
CA SER A 2 -22.49 -6.34 7.71
C SER A 2 -21.35 -5.33 7.71
N SER A 3 -21.33 -4.43 6.71
CA SER A 3 -20.36 -3.33 6.66
C SER A 3 -20.69 -2.34 7.77
N GLN A 4 -19.95 -2.37 8.89
CA GLN A 4 -20.01 -1.26 9.84
C GLN A 4 -19.44 -0.02 9.16
N SER A 5 -20.31 0.97 8.92
CA SER A 5 -19.92 2.28 8.39
C SER A 5 -18.96 2.98 9.36
N PHE A 6 -17.83 3.44 8.83
CA PHE A 6 -16.83 4.21 9.58
C PHE A 6 -17.48 5.44 10.24
N LYS A 7 -17.43 5.52 11.57
CA LYS A 7 -17.90 6.67 12.35
C LYS A 7 -16.70 7.48 12.84
N PRO A 8 -16.40 8.65 12.25
CA PRO A 8 -15.33 9.51 12.73
C PRO A 8 -15.63 10.03 14.15
N LYS A 9 -14.58 10.26 14.96
CA LYS A 9 -14.72 10.94 16.27
C LYS A 9 -15.33 12.33 16.07
N ARG A 10 -16.12 12.80 17.05
CA ARG A 10 -17.03 13.97 16.98
C ARG A 10 -16.41 15.27 16.43
N PHE A 11 -15.10 15.46 16.54
CA PHE A 11 -14.35 16.63 16.05
C PHE A 11 -13.42 16.36 14.84
N PHE A 12 -13.35 15.13 14.33
CA PHE A 12 -12.48 14.73 13.20
C PHE A 12 -13.31 14.31 11.98
N LYS A 13 -14.16 15.22 11.50
CA LYS A 13 -15.12 14.94 10.43
C LYS A 13 -14.48 14.81 9.03
N SER A 14 -13.25 15.27 8.83
CA SER A 14 -12.54 15.14 7.54
C SER A 14 -11.39 14.13 7.62
N GLY A 15 -11.26 13.28 6.58
CA GLY A 15 -10.18 12.30 6.49
C GLY A 15 -8.79 12.93 6.45
N HIS A 16 -8.68 14.15 5.89
CA HIS A 16 -7.43 14.90 5.83
C HIS A 16 -6.97 15.38 7.20
N LEU A 17 -7.89 15.83 8.07
CA LEU A 17 -7.55 16.23 9.44
C LEU A 17 -7.13 15.04 10.31
N GLN A 18 -7.67 13.83 10.05
CA GLN A 18 -7.22 12.62 10.73
C GLN A 18 -5.79 12.24 10.32
N THR A 19 -5.44 12.38 9.05
CA THR A 19 -4.07 12.19 8.55
C THR A 19 -3.12 13.21 9.17
N VAL A 20 -3.46 14.49 9.12
CA VAL A 20 -2.63 15.59 9.65
C VAL A 20 -2.46 15.50 11.17
N TYR A 21 -3.55 15.23 11.92
CA TYR A 21 -3.49 15.08 13.37
C TYR A 21 -2.59 13.92 13.80
N SER A 22 -2.65 12.80 13.09
CA SER A 22 -1.79 11.64 13.39
C SER A 22 -0.32 11.90 13.08
N THR A 23 -0.01 12.86 12.20
CA THR A 23 1.35 13.32 11.94
C THR A 23 1.87 14.21 13.08
N PHE A 24 1.04 15.15 13.57
CA PHE A 24 1.45 16.09 14.62
C PHE A 24 1.37 15.51 16.05
N PHE A 25 0.52 14.50 16.26
CA PHE A 25 0.36 13.81 17.54
C PHE A 25 0.41 12.29 17.32
N PRO A 26 1.60 11.74 16.99
CA PRO A 26 1.74 10.32 16.73
C PRO A 26 1.42 9.52 18.00
N PRO A 27 0.58 8.47 17.92
CA PRO A 27 0.41 7.55 19.04
C PRO A 27 1.75 6.90 19.39
N GLU A 28 1.96 6.63 20.67
CA GLU A 28 3.16 5.93 21.14
C GLU A 28 3.40 4.65 20.33
N ASN A 29 4.63 4.49 19.85
CA ASN A 29 5.05 3.27 19.19
C ASN A 29 5.18 2.13 20.21
N ARG A 30 4.12 1.33 20.28
CA ARG A 30 4.03 0.19 21.20
C ARG A 30 4.34 -1.14 20.52
N LEU A 31 4.83 -1.14 19.28
CA LEU A 31 5.09 -2.40 18.57
C LEU A 31 6.18 -3.22 19.25
N ARG A 32 7.30 -2.57 19.59
CA ARG A 32 8.43 -3.23 20.25
C ARG A 32 8.16 -3.62 21.71
N SER A 33 7.18 -2.98 22.37
CA SER A 33 6.83 -3.29 23.76
C SER A 33 5.67 -4.27 23.90
N LYS A 34 4.73 -4.32 22.94
CA LYS A 34 3.55 -5.19 23.01
C LYS A 34 3.62 -6.46 22.18
N PHE A 35 4.46 -6.49 21.14
CA PHE A 35 4.57 -7.61 20.24
C PHE A 35 6.01 -8.07 20.17
N TYR A 36 6.20 -9.37 19.90
CA TYR A 36 7.54 -9.87 19.60
C TYR A 36 8.06 -9.16 18.34
N PHE A 37 9.34 -8.81 18.36
CA PHE A 37 10.02 -8.15 17.27
C PHE A 37 11.41 -8.74 17.09
N GLU A 38 11.88 -8.73 15.85
CA GLU A 38 13.26 -8.99 15.49
C GLU A 38 13.71 -8.00 14.43
N ASP A 39 14.97 -7.61 14.51
CA ASP A 39 15.60 -6.72 13.54
C ASP A 39 16.42 -7.55 12.56
N ILE A 40 16.24 -7.28 11.27
CA ILE A 40 16.88 -8.01 10.19
C ILE A 40 17.70 -7.01 9.39
N LEU A 41 19.01 -7.24 9.33
CA LEU A 41 19.91 -6.50 8.46
C LEU A 41 20.04 -7.26 7.13
N LEU A 42 19.33 -6.79 6.11
CA LEU A 42 19.30 -7.43 4.80
C LEU A 42 20.40 -6.83 3.90
N GLN A 43 21.37 -7.66 3.51
CA GLN A 43 22.37 -7.27 2.52
C GLN A 43 21.75 -7.13 1.13
N LEU A 44 22.07 -6.05 0.43
CA LEU A 44 21.56 -5.78 -0.91
C LEU A 44 22.37 -6.54 -1.98
N SER A 45 21.67 -6.99 -3.03
CA SER A 45 22.26 -7.80 -4.10
C SER A 45 22.91 -6.99 -5.21
N ASP A 46 22.91 -5.66 -5.11
CA ASP A 46 23.43 -4.73 -6.13
C ASP A 46 24.97 -4.62 -6.16
N GLY A 47 25.67 -5.35 -5.29
CA GLY A 47 27.14 -5.36 -5.21
C GLY A 47 27.74 -4.14 -4.50
N SER A 48 26.92 -3.23 -3.95
CA SER A 48 27.40 -2.03 -3.24
C SER A 48 28.01 -2.32 -1.86
N GLY A 49 27.64 -3.46 -1.27
CA GLY A 49 27.89 -3.78 0.15
C GLY A 49 26.96 -3.02 1.11
N ASP A 50 25.93 -2.34 0.59
CA ASP A 50 24.90 -1.70 1.40
C ASP A 50 23.93 -2.74 1.97
N ALA A 51 23.34 -2.41 3.11
CA ALA A 51 22.29 -3.18 3.74
C ALA A 51 21.07 -2.32 4.10
N LEU A 52 19.91 -2.96 4.20
CA LEU A 52 18.67 -2.37 4.71
C LEU A 52 18.31 -2.93 6.08
N TRP A 53 17.82 -2.05 6.94
CA TRP A 53 17.27 -2.42 8.24
C TRP A 53 15.77 -2.69 8.13
N LEU A 54 15.38 -3.94 8.34
CA LEU A 54 13.99 -4.36 8.37
C LEU A 54 13.56 -4.62 9.81
N GLU A 55 12.42 -4.05 10.20
CA GLU A 55 11.78 -4.43 11.46
C GLU A 55 10.73 -5.48 11.20
N HIS A 56 10.96 -6.67 11.73
CA HIS A 56 10.07 -7.80 11.55
C HIS A 56 9.28 -8.08 12.82
N ASN A 57 7.98 -8.19 12.66
CA ASN A 57 7.06 -8.68 13.67
C ASN A 57 6.39 -9.95 13.10
N PRO A 58 6.74 -11.15 13.60
CA PRO A 58 6.10 -12.37 13.15
C PRO A 58 4.62 -12.40 13.56
N PRO A 59 3.79 -13.22 12.89
CA PRO A 59 2.41 -13.45 13.30
C PRO A 59 2.32 -13.85 14.77
N ILE A 60 1.34 -13.29 15.50
CA ILE A 60 1.18 -13.54 16.94
C ILE A 60 1.07 -15.03 17.26
N ALA A 61 0.43 -15.81 16.38
CA ALA A 61 0.29 -17.26 16.52
C ALA A 61 1.62 -18.01 16.63
N HIS A 62 2.75 -17.44 16.20
CA HIS A 62 4.06 -18.09 16.28
C HIS A 62 4.65 -18.08 17.69
N TYR A 63 4.18 -17.18 18.57
CA TYR A 63 4.74 -17.02 19.91
C TYR A 63 3.66 -16.88 21.01
N SER A 64 2.37 -16.92 20.66
CA SER A 64 1.27 -16.84 21.62
C SER A 64 0.04 -17.61 21.15
N SER A 65 -0.41 -18.56 21.97
CA SER A 65 -1.60 -19.39 21.69
C SER A 65 -2.93 -18.64 21.82
N SER A 66 -2.94 -17.47 22.48
CA SER A 66 -4.13 -16.62 22.61
C SER A 66 -4.27 -15.59 21.47
N GLY A 67 -3.32 -15.58 20.53
CA GLY A 67 -3.33 -14.71 19.38
C GLY A 67 -4.35 -15.09 18.30
N PRO A 68 -4.60 -14.19 17.33
CA PRO A 68 -5.33 -14.54 16.13
C PRO A 68 -4.61 -15.63 15.34
N VAL A 69 -5.39 -16.53 14.72
CA VAL A 69 -4.86 -17.57 13.83
C VAL A 69 -4.06 -16.92 12.70
N TRP A 70 -2.87 -17.45 12.41
CA TRP A 70 -2.06 -16.97 11.29
C TRP A 70 -2.77 -17.26 9.96
N ASN A 71 -2.91 -16.23 9.14
CA ASN A 71 -3.58 -16.32 7.84
C ASN A 71 -2.64 -16.68 6.68
N GLY A 72 -1.36 -16.93 6.98
CA GLY A 72 -0.34 -17.26 5.98
C GLY A 72 0.25 -16.06 5.24
N ILE A 73 -0.13 -14.81 5.56
CA ILE A 73 0.24 -13.62 4.77
C ILE A 73 1.19 -12.71 5.55
N TYR A 74 2.16 -12.15 4.84
CA TYR A 74 3.05 -11.09 5.32
C TYR A 74 2.77 -9.75 4.66
N LEU A 75 2.75 -8.67 5.43
CA LEU A 75 2.72 -7.31 4.92
C LEU A 75 4.13 -6.73 4.90
N VAL A 76 4.60 -6.30 3.74
CA VAL A 76 5.82 -5.53 3.56
C VAL A 76 5.44 -4.05 3.43
N MET A 77 5.87 -3.25 4.39
CA MET A 77 5.48 -1.84 4.53
C MET A 77 6.69 -0.94 4.36
N ILE A 78 6.53 0.13 3.58
CA ILE A 78 7.61 1.06 3.23
C ILE A 78 7.18 2.48 3.56
N HIS A 79 7.97 3.16 4.38
CA HIS A 79 7.72 4.56 4.77
C HIS A 79 7.94 5.53 3.59
N GLY A 80 7.35 6.72 3.68
CA GLY A 80 7.57 7.81 2.71
C GLY A 80 8.88 8.57 2.91
N MET A 81 9.07 9.65 2.16
CA MET A 81 10.22 10.56 2.30
C MET A 81 10.33 11.07 3.75
N GLU A 82 11.57 11.14 4.27
CA GLU A 82 11.90 11.54 5.66
C GLU A 82 11.26 10.67 6.75
N GLY A 83 10.60 9.57 6.37
CA GLY A 83 10.00 8.63 7.28
C GLY A 83 10.98 7.59 7.81
N THR A 84 10.47 6.77 8.72
CA THR A 84 11.14 5.55 9.21
C THR A 84 10.10 4.45 9.42
N SER A 85 10.56 3.24 9.71
CA SER A 85 9.73 2.12 10.19
C SER A 85 8.87 2.46 11.42
N ASP A 86 9.26 3.48 12.20
CA ASP A 86 8.56 3.95 13.40
C ASP A 86 7.53 5.05 13.12
N SER A 87 7.31 5.42 11.85
CA SER A 87 6.28 6.39 11.50
C SER A 87 4.90 5.91 11.97
N ALA A 88 4.12 6.79 12.60
CA ALA A 88 2.84 6.46 13.23
C ALA A 88 1.86 5.68 12.34
N TYR A 89 1.81 6.02 11.06
CA TYR A 89 0.95 5.33 10.08
C TYR A 89 1.41 3.90 9.81
N LEU A 90 2.72 3.65 9.75
CA LEU A 90 3.31 2.32 9.62
C LEU A 90 3.06 1.49 10.88
N VAL A 91 3.30 2.10 12.05
CA VAL A 91 3.10 1.47 13.36
C VAL A 91 1.64 1.05 13.53
N SER A 92 0.71 1.95 13.23
CA SER A 92 -0.73 1.69 13.31
C SER A 92 -1.17 0.59 12.35
N LEU A 93 -0.66 0.60 11.11
CA LEU A 93 -0.96 -0.43 10.12
C LEU A 93 -0.43 -1.81 10.57
N ALA A 94 0.81 -1.89 11.03
CA ALA A 94 1.42 -3.13 11.53
C ALA A 94 0.68 -3.67 12.76
N GLN A 95 0.33 -2.85 13.74
CA GLN A 95 -0.45 -3.30 14.88
C GLN A 95 -1.82 -3.86 14.44
N SER A 96 -2.49 -3.15 13.54
CA SER A 96 -3.79 -3.55 12.98
C SER A 96 -3.69 -4.89 12.21
N ALA A 97 -2.59 -5.12 11.51
CA ALA A 97 -2.32 -6.34 10.76
C ALA A 97 -1.98 -7.52 11.68
N LEU A 98 -1.10 -7.33 12.67
CA LEU A 98 -0.75 -8.36 13.66
C LEU A 98 -2.00 -8.89 14.38
N LEU A 99 -2.88 -7.98 14.83
CA LEU A 99 -4.14 -8.34 15.49
C LEU A 99 -5.14 -9.05 14.58
N ARG A 100 -4.89 -9.12 13.27
CA ARG A 100 -5.69 -9.88 12.28
C ARG A 100 -4.97 -11.13 11.77
N GLY A 101 -3.89 -11.54 12.43
CA GLY A 101 -3.16 -12.77 12.11
C GLY A 101 -2.20 -12.65 10.93
N TYR A 102 -1.76 -11.44 10.58
CA TYR A 102 -0.70 -11.22 9.57
C TYR A 102 0.67 -11.13 10.23
N GLY A 103 1.72 -11.49 9.49
CA GLY A 103 3.10 -11.09 9.80
C GLY A 103 3.40 -9.72 9.18
N CYS A 104 4.34 -8.96 9.76
CA CYS A 104 4.68 -7.62 9.27
C CYS A 104 6.19 -7.45 9.14
N VAL A 105 6.63 -6.91 8.02
CA VAL A 105 8.00 -6.44 7.78
C VAL A 105 7.93 -4.97 7.42
N ARG A 106 8.49 -4.11 8.27
CA ARG A 106 8.59 -2.67 8.04
C ARG A 106 10.00 -2.36 7.55
N MET A 107 10.10 -2.05 6.26
CA MET A 107 11.35 -1.74 5.58
C MET A 107 11.73 -0.29 5.85
N ASN A 108 12.94 -0.05 6.36
CA ASN A 108 13.58 1.25 6.22
C ASN A 108 14.25 1.33 4.85
N LEU A 109 14.07 2.45 4.17
CA LEU A 109 14.86 2.80 3.00
C LEU A 109 16.32 3.05 3.40
N ARG A 110 17.24 3.06 2.42
CA ARG A 110 18.67 3.29 2.66
C ARG A 110 18.89 4.51 3.56
N ASN A 111 19.71 4.34 4.60
CA ASN A 111 20.02 5.37 5.61
C ASN A 111 18.83 5.99 6.36
N CYS A 112 17.70 5.28 6.47
CA CYS A 112 16.55 5.75 7.26
C CYS A 112 16.40 4.97 8.57
N GLY A 113 15.90 5.66 9.60
CA GLY A 113 15.62 5.06 10.91
C GLY A 113 16.83 4.37 11.52
N ARG A 114 16.64 3.12 11.97
CA ARG A 114 17.70 2.28 12.55
C ARG A 114 18.72 1.79 11.51
N GLY A 115 18.44 1.97 10.22
CA GLY A 115 19.34 1.63 9.12
C GLY A 115 20.35 2.74 8.76
N GLN A 116 20.43 3.83 9.51
CA GLN A 116 21.44 4.87 9.30
C GLN A 116 22.86 4.30 9.43
N GLY A 117 23.71 4.56 8.43
CA GLY A 117 25.10 4.12 8.40
C GLY A 117 25.32 2.74 7.78
N PHE A 118 24.24 2.02 7.41
CA PHE A 118 24.33 0.72 6.73
C PHE A 118 24.28 0.81 5.21
N SER A 119 24.13 2.01 4.65
CA SER A 119 24.19 2.22 3.20
C SER A 119 25.08 3.41 2.87
N LYS A 120 25.83 3.34 1.77
CA LYS A 120 26.53 4.50 1.20
C LYS A 120 25.60 5.29 0.28
N GLY A 121 24.64 4.60 -0.37
CA GLY A 121 23.67 5.21 -1.25
C GLY A 121 22.52 5.94 -0.52
N THR A 122 21.86 6.84 -1.24
CA THR A 122 20.59 7.46 -0.82
C THR A 122 19.40 6.68 -1.36
N TYR A 123 18.21 6.90 -0.79
CA TYR A 123 16.99 6.30 -1.30
C TYR A 123 16.34 7.14 -2.42
N ASN A 124 15.69 6.49 -3.39
CA ASN A 124 14.87 7.17 -4.40
C ASN A 124 13.73 6.29 -4.95
N ILE A 125 12.77 6.89 -5.66
CA ILE A 125 11.59 6.21 -6.25
C ILE A 125 11.99 5.06 -7.19
N GLY A 126 13.16 5.16 -7.83
CA GLY A 126 13.65 4.22 -8.83
C GLY A 126 14.26 2.95 -8.27
N GLN A 127 14.53 2.87 -6.95
CA GLN A 127 15.20 1.72 -6.31
C GLN A 127 14.26 0.54 -6.06
N THR A 128 13.77 -0.02 -7.16
CA THR A 128 12.93 -1.21 -7.15
C THR A 128 13.71 -2.50 -6.89
N LYS A 129 15.05 -2.49 -7.07
CA LYS A 129 15.93 -3.62 -6.73
C LYS A 129 16.00 -3.88 -5.23
N ASP A 130 16.14 -2.83 -4.43
CA ASP A 130 16.09 -2.90 -2.98
C ASP A 130 14.79 -3.56 -2.48
N LEU A 131 13.66 -3.18 -3.09
CA LEU A 131 12.37 -3.80 -2.78
C LEU A 131 12.31 -5.26 -3.26
N GLN A 132 12.90 -5.59 -4.41
CA GLN A 132 13.02 -6.98 -4.87
C GLN A 132 13.77 -7.84 -3.85
N ASP A 133 14.91 -7.37 -3.33
CA ASP A 133 15.69 -8.11 -2.34
C ASP A 133 14.88 -8.38 -1.06
N VAL A 134 14.11 -7.40 -0.60
CA VAL A 134 13.21 -7.58 0.55
C VAL A 134 12.11 -8.60 0.25
N ILE A 135 11.50 -8.55 -0.93
CA ILE A 135 10.45 -9.50 -1.32
C ILE A 135 11.01 -10.91 -1.44
N ASP A 136 12.19 -11.08 -2.02
CA ASP A 136 12.86 -12.37 -2.13
C ASP A 136 13.23 -12.93 -0.76
N PHE A 137 13.68 -12.07 0.16
CA PHE A 137 13.91 -12.45 1.55
C PHE A 137 12.63 -12.97 2.21
N VAL A 138 11.52 -12.22 2.11
CA VAL A 138 10.23 -12.62 2.71
C VAL A 138 9.70 -13.90 2.07
N TRP A 139 9.80 -14.01 0.74
CA TRP A 139 9.34 -15.19 0.00
C TRP A 139 10.09 -16.45 0.39
N LYS A 140 11.42 -16.36 0.58
CA LYS A 140 12.27 -17.51 0.91
C LYS A 140 12.14 -17.92 2.37
N ASN A 141 12.01 -16.97 3.29
CA ASN A 141 12.17 -17.24 4.72
C ASN A 141 10.86 -17.17 5.54
N LEU A 142 9.85 -16.44 5.06
CA LEU A 142 8.67 -16.10 5.89
C LEU A 142 7.35 -16.59 5.28
N SER A 143 7.04 -16.18 4.04
CA SER A 143 5.80 -16.58 3.36
C SER A 143 5.80 -16.28 1.85
N HIS A 144 5.16 -17.15 1.08
CA HIS A 144 4.86 -16.95 -0.34
C HIS A 144 3.65 -16.03 -0.61
N ARG A 145 2.95 -15.56 0.43
CA ARG A 145 1.80 -14.65 0.28
C ARG A 145 2.16 -13.31 0.88
N ILE A 146 2.41 -12.33 0.01
CA ILE A 146 2.93 -11.01 0.38
C ILE A 146 1.95 -9.92 -0.04
N PHE A 147 1.66 -8.99 0.87
CA PHE A 147 1.00 -7.72 0.57
C PHE A 147 1.99 -6.57 0.69
N LEU A 148 2.08 -5.76 -0.36
CA LEU A 148 2.95 -4.59 -0.41
C LEU A 148 2.16 -3.32 -0.05
N SER A 149 2.75 -2.48 0.78
CA SER A 149 2.21 -1.17 1.14
C SER A 149 3.31 -0.12 1.13
N GLY A 150 3.14 0.92 0.34
CA GLY A 150 4.03 2.08 0.29
C GLY A 150 3.25 3.36 0.55
N PHE A 151 3.88 4.31 1.24
CA PHE A 151 3.27 5.61 1.56
C PHE A 151 4.01 6.75 0.87
N SER A 152 3.25 7.71 0.34
CA SER A 152 3.80 8.88 -0.36
C SER A 152 4.81 8.45 -1.44
N LEU A 153 6.08 8.84 -1.31
CA LEU A 153 7.19 8.45 -2.21
C LEU A 153 7.22 6.94 -2.51
N SER A 154 7.05 6.13 -1.47
CA SER A 154 7.16 4.68 -1.60
C SER A 154 5.94 4.05 -2.25
N ALA A 155 4.81 4.75 -2.34
CA ALA A 155 3.68 4.30 -3.16
C ALA A 155 4.07 4.27 -4.64
N SER A 156 4.76 5.32 -5.13
CA SER A 156 5.28 5.36 -6.50
C SER A 156 6.33 4.28 -6.75
N LEU A 157 7.20 4.02 -5.77
CA LEU A 157 8.18 2.93 -5.84
C LEU A 157 7.51 1.56 -5.95
N VAL A 158 6.49 1.29 -5.14
CA VAL A 158 5.72 0.02 -5.21
C VAL A 158 5.02 -0.11 -6.55
N LEU A 159 4.39 0.95 -7.06
CA LEU A 159 3.74 0.92 -8.38
C LEU A 159 4.74 0.67 -9.51
N LYS A 160 5.90 1.33 -9.48
CA LYS A 160 6.99 1.10 -10.44
C LYS A 160 7.46 -0.35 -10.37
N TYR A 161 7.70 -0.87 -9.17
CA TYR A 161 8.13 -2.26 -8.96
C TYR A 161 7.11 -3.24 -9.56
N LEU A 162 5.81 -3.07 -9.27
CA LEU A 162 4.77 -3.93 -9.82
C LEU A 162 4.70 -3.83 -11.35
N GLY A 163 4.84 -2.62 -11.92
CA GLY A 163 4.88 -2.43 -13.37
C GLY A 163 6.10 -3.09 -14.05
N GLU A 164 7.25 -3.12 -13.39
CA GLU A 164 8.46 -3.79 -13.90
C GLU A 164 8.36 -5.31 -13.86
N LYS A 165 7.57 -5.87 -12.92
CA LYS A 165 7.37 -7.31 -12.77
C LYS A 165 6.25 -7.86 -13.66
N GLU A 166 5.44 -6.98 -14.27
CA GLU A 166 4.26 -7.37 -15.05
C GLU A 166 4.09 -6.65 -16.40
N ILE A 167 4.77 -7.15 -17.44
CA ILE A 167 4.17 -7.31 -18.78
C ILE A 167 4.17 -8.79 -19.22
N THR A 168 4.86 -9.71 -18.53
CA THR A 168 5.10 -11.05 -19.10
C THR A 168 4.43 -12.24 -18.39
N LYS A 169 3.88 -12.11 -17.16
CA LYS A 169 3.42 -13.31 -16.41
C LYS A 169 2.12 -13.22 -15.59
N TRP A 170 1.29 -12.19 -15.74
CA TRP A 170 0.10 -12.03 -14.90
C TRP A 170 -1.19 -11.91 -15.70
N LYS A 171 -1.59 -13.03 -16.31
CA LYS A 171 -3.02 -13.36 -16.46
C LYS A 171 -3.36 -14.08 -15.15
N SER A 172 -4.00 -13.49 -14.15
CA SER A 172 -5.42 -13.79 -13.88
C SER A 172 -6.04 -13.05 -12.67
N PHE A 173 -5.38 -12.11 -11.99
CA PHE A 173 -5.94 -11.59 -10.71
C PHE A 173 -5.94 -10.07 -10.50
N LEU A 174 -5.28 -9.30 -11.37
CA LEU A 174 -5.15 -7.83 -11.23
C LEU A 174 -6.23 -6.97 -11.89
N PRO A 175 -7.02 -7.38 -12.91
CA PRO A 175 -7.92 -6.44 -13.56
C PRO A 175 -9.01 -5.92 -12.60
N GLN A 176 -9.50 -6.73 -11.68
CA GLN A 176 -10.72 -6.39 -10.92
C GLN A 176 -10.45 -5.46 -9.73
N ILE A 177 -9.36 -5.66 -8.98
CA ILE A 177 -9.06 -4.84 -7.80
C ILE A 177 -8.53 -3.45 -8.20
N LEU A 178 -7.68 -3.38 -9.23
CA LEU A 178 -7.11 -2.12 -9.72
C LEU A 178 -8.16 -1.27 -10.44
N LEU A 179 -9.02 -1.87 -11.28
CA LEU A 179 -10.15 -1.14 -11.88
C LEU A 179 -11.14 -0.64 -10.82
N TRP A 180 -11.34 -1.40 -9.73
CA TRP A 180 -12.22 -0.98 -8.64
C TRP A 180 -11.64 0.18 -7.81
N ILE A 181 -10.34 0.14 -7.47
CA ILE A 181 -9.66 1.23 -6.75
C ILE A 181 -9.57 2.47 -7.66
N PHE A 182 -9.17 2.30 -8.92
CA PHE A 182 -9.10 3.39 -9.89
C PHE A 182 -10.47 4.02 -10.13
N SER A 183 -11.52 3.21 -10.30
CA SER A 183 -12.90 3.70 -10.42
C SER A 183 -13.35 4.47 -9.18
N LYS A 184 -13.00 4.02 -7.96
CA LYS A 184 -13.31 4.77 -6.73
C LYS A 184 -12.58 6.10 -6.64
N VAL A 185 -11.29 6.14 -6.99
CA VAL A 185 -10.48 7.37 -6.94
C VAL A 185 -10.93 8.36 -8.01
N VAL A 186 -11.16 7.90 -9.24
CA VAL A 186 -11.66 8.72 -10.35
C VAL A 186 -13.06 9.26 -10.02
N ASN A 187 -13.96 8.44 -9.49
CA ASN A 187 -15.29 8.91 -9.06
C ASN A 187 -15.21 9.92 -7.89
N LEU A 188 -14.24 9.77 -6.98
CA LEU A 188 -14.00 10.74 -5.91
C LEU A 188 -13.51 12.09 -6.46
N LEU A 189 -12.64 12.05 -7.48
CA LEU A 189 -12.10 13.24 -8.15
C LEU A 189 -13.17 13.94 -9.00
N ILE A 190 -14.04 13.18 -9.68
CA ILE A 190 -15.18 13.72 -10.44
C ILE A 190 -16.21 14.37 -9.51
N ARG A 191 -16.55 13.74 -8.38
CA ARG A 191 -17.45 14.32 -7.36
C ARG A 191 -16.91 15.63 -6.79
N LYS A 192 -15.62 15.66 -6.41
CA LYS A 192 -14.98 16.88 -5.92
C LYS A 192 -14.93 18.01 -6.95
N ARG A 193 -14.90 17.69 -8.25
CA ARG A 193 -14.95 18.70 -9.32
C ARG A 193 -16.36 19.23 -9.56
N GLN A 194 -17.40 18.44 -9.31
CA GLN A 194 -18.80 18.90 -9.34
C GLN A 194 -19.16 19.78 -8.14
N ASP A 195 -18.65 19.45 -6.94
CA ASP A 195 -18.89 20.24 -5.74
C ASP A 195 -18.19 21.62 -5.78
N PHE A 196 -17.11 21.78 -6.56
CA PHE A 196 -16.41 23.06 -6.75
C PHE A 196 -17.01 23.96 -7.83
N ILE A 197 -17.83 23.43 -8.74
CA ILE A 197 -18.51 24.19 -9.80
C ILE A 197 -19.96 24.54 -9.39
N GLY A 198 -20.44 24.01 -8.25
CA GLY A 198 -21.80 24.20 -7.74
C GLY A 198 -22.07 25.48 -6.94
N ILE A 199 -21.14 26.45 -6.88
CA ILE A 199 -21.36 27.75 -6.25
C ILE A 199 -21.31 28.83 -7.33
N GLY A 200 -22.49 29.07 -7.94
CA GLY A 200 -22.86 30.31 -8.60
C GLY A 200 -22.13 30.68 -9.89
N LEU A 201 -22.63 30.22 -11.04
CA LEU A 201 -22.91 31.11 -12.17
C LEU A 201 -23.83 30.45 -13.22
N CYS A 202 -24.90 31.17 -13.56
CA CYS A 202 -25.67 31.13 -14.80
C CYS A 202 -26.51 29.87 -15.13
N ARG A 203 -27.81 30.03 -14.84
CA ARG A 203 -28.91 29.63 -15.71
C ARG A 203 -28.56 29.85 -17.19
N GLY A 204 -28.83 28.83 -18.01
CA GLY A 204 -29.00 29.00 -19.45
C GLY A 204 -27.90 28.40 -20.31
N PHE A 205 -27.87 27.07 -20.46
CA PHE A 205 -27.48 26.39 -21.70
C PHE A 205 -28.01 24.94 -21.69
N ALA A 206 -29.28 24.77 -21.31
CA ALA A 206 -30.04 23.56 -21.58
C ALA A 206 -30.74 23.71 -22.94
N LYS A 207 -29.98 23.59 -24.04
CA LYS A 207 -30.47 23.31 -25.41
C LYS A 207 -29.29 23.27 -26.39
N ARG A 208 -29.29 22.25 -27.27
CA ARG A 208 -28.25 21.78 -28.22
C ARG A 208 -27.26 20.81 -27.56
N SER A 209 -27.11 19.56 -27.98
CA SER A 209 -27.48 18.90 -29.23
C SER A 209 -27.85 17.44 -28.95
N LYS A 210 -29.03 17.05 -29.45
CA LYS A 210 -29.33 15.67 -29.83
C LYS A 210 -28.38 15.27 -30.98
N THR A 211 -28.30 13.97 -31.24
CA THR A 211 -27.71 13.28 -32.40
C THR A 211 -26.18 13.13 -32.44
N LYS A 212 -25.71 11.95 -32.01
CA LYS A 212 -25.09 10.97 -32.92
C LYS A 212 -25.09 9.58 -32.27
N SER A 213 -25.97 8.72 -32.77
CA SER A 213 -25.92 7.27 -32.62
C SER A 213 -24.70 6.74 -33.37
N PHE A 214 -23.95 5.82 -32.74
CA PHE A 214 -23.05 4.93 -33.46
C PHE A 214 -23.56 3.50 -33.24
N ASN A 215 -23.99 2.90 -34.35
CA ASN A 215 -24.51 1.54 -34.44
C ASN A 215 -23.38 0.52 -34.30
N PHE A 216 -23.55 -0.50 -33.47
CA PHE A 216 -22.75 -1.73 -33.55
C PHE A 216 -23.41 -2.67 -34.56
N HIS A 217 -22.64 -3.09 -35.58
CA HIS A 217 -23.05 -4.15 -36.50
C HIS A 217 -22.69 -5.52 -35.91
N PRO A 218 -23.59 -6.53 -35.97
CA PRO A 218 -23.33 -7.86 -35.46
C PRO A 218 -22.57 -8.68 -36.51
N ASN A 219 -21.57 -9.47 -36.06
CA ASN A 219 -21.14 -10.77 -36.60
C ASN A 219 -19.68 -11.03 -36.26
N TRP A 220 -19.41 -11.87 -35.25
CA TRP A 220 -18.27 -12.80 -35.29
C TRP A 220 -18.71 -14.10 -34.61
N LYS A 221 -18.98 -15.09 -35.47
CA LYS A 221 -19.23 -16.47 -35.12
C LYS A 221 -17.92 -17.15 -34.70
N GLU A 222 -18.08 -18.12 -33.80
CA GLU A 222 -17.36 -19.40 -33.69
C GLU A 222 -15.86 -19.44 -34.00
N THR A 223 -15.09 -19.83 -32.97
CA THR A 223 -13.92 -20.68 -33.18
C THR A 223 -13.76 -21.58 -31.95
N ARG A 224 -14.11 -22.85 -32.11
CA ARG A 224 -13.63 -23.96 -31.27
C ARG A 224 -12.26 -24.38 -31.79
N PHE A 225 -11.34 -24.63 -30.88
CA PHE A 225 -10.25 -25.62 -30.93
C PHE A 225 -9.78 -25.75 -29.46
N GLU A 226 -9.45 -26.88 -28.88
CA GLU A 226 -9.53 -28.32 -29.15
C GLU A 226 -9.35 -28.97 -27.76
#